data_AF-X8DX56-F1
#
_entry.id   AF-X8DX56-F1
#
_cell.length_a   1.000
_cell.length_b   1.000
_cell.length_c   1.000
_cell.angle_alpha   90.00
_cell.angle_beta   90.00
_cell.angle_gamma   90.00
#
_symmetry.space_group_name_H-M   'P 1'
#
loop_
_entity.id
_entity.type
_entity.pdbx_description
1 polymer ?
#
loop_
_entity_poly.entity_id
_entity_poly.type
_entity_poly.pdbx_seq_one_letter_code
_entity_poly.pdbx_strand_id
1 'polypeptide(L)' 'MKPADVLLLSAGAIPRTTSGKLARRACRRHYLEGTLGVH' A
#
# COMPACT_ATOMS: atom_id res chain seq x y z
N MET A 1 15.33 -14.24 -6.63
CA MET A 1 14.57 -13.13 -7.23
C MET A 1 14.65 -11.94 -6.29
N LYS A 2 15.02 -10.76 -6.76
CA LYS A 2 15.08 -9.54 -5.93
C LYS A 2 13.74 -8.80 -6.02
N PRO A 3 13.28 -8.15 -4.94
CA PRO A 3 12.13 -7.27 -5.03
C PRO A 3 12.41 -6.14 -6.02
N ALA A 4 11.39 -5.75 -6.79
CA ALA A 4 11.51 -4.63 -7.74
C ALA A 4 11.68 -3.31 -6.98
N ASP A 5 10.85 -3.11 -5.96
CA ASP A 5 10.80 -1.87 -5.18
C ASP A 5 10.54 -2.16 -3.69
N VAL A 6 11.01 -1.26 -2.82
CA VAL A 6 10.70 -1.23 -1.38
C VAL A 6 10.35 0.19 -1.00
N LEU A 7 9.15 0.40 -0.45
CA LEU A 7 8.67 1.72 -0.01
C LEU A 7 8.42 1.71 1.49
N LEU A 8 8.96 2.73 2.18
CA LEU A 8 8.71 2.95 3.60
C LEU A 8 7.51 3.88 3.76
N LEU A 9 6.59 3.51 4.64
CA LEU A 9 5.34 4.22 4.88
C LEU A 9 5.13 4.40 6.37
N SER A 10 4.46 5.49 6.74
CA SER A 10 3.96 5.68 8.10
C SER A 10 2.96 4.59 8.49
N ALA A 11 2.85 4.29 9.78
CA ALA A 11 1.86 3.36 10.28
C ALA A 11 0.44 3.81 9.89
N GLY A 12 -0.40 2.86 9.43
CA GLY A 12 -1.76 3.14 9.00
C GLY A 12 -1.92 3.59 7.54
N ALA A 13 -0.84 3.97 6.85
CA ALA A 13 -0.88 4.40 5.45
C ALA A 13 -1.23 3.28 4.45
N ILE A 14 -1.11 2.01 4.86
CA ILE A 14 -1.41 0.86 4.00
C ILE A 14 -2.91 0.59 3.99
N PRO A 15 -3.59 0.61 2.82
CA PRO A 15 -5.01 0.35 2.71
C PRO A 15 -5.41 -1.01 3.30
N ARG A 16 -6.44 -0.99 4.14
CA ARG A 16 -6.98 -2.19 4.81
C ARG A 16 -8.48 -2.36 4.51
N THR A 17 -8.95 -3.60 4.56
CA THR A 17 -10.39 -3.91 4.50
C THR A 17 -11.07 -3.51 5.81
N THR A 18 -12.40 -3.52 5.83
CA THR A 18 -13.21 -3.24 7.04
C THR A 18 -12.85 -4.14 8.22
N SER A 19 -12.52 -5.42 7.96
CA SER A 19 -12.03 -6.37 8.96
C SER A 19 -10.55 -6.19 9.34
N GLY A 20 -9.87 -5.17 8.83
CA GLY A 20 -8.47 -4.88 9.12
C GLY A 20 -7.46 -5.75 8.38
N LYS A 21 -7.85 -6.48 7.33
CA LYS A 21 -6.90 -7.25 6.51
C LYS A 21 -6.25 -6.34 5.47
N LEU A 22 -5.06 -6.71 5.00
CA LEU A 22 -4.38 -5.98 3.94
C LEU A 22 -5.20 -6.00 2.64
N ALA A 23 -5.57 -4.82 2.13
CA ALA A 23 -6.29 -4.69 0.87
C ALA A 23 -5.30 -4.63 -0.32
N ARG A 24 -4.62 -5.74 -0.63
CA ARG A 24 -3.52 -5.79 -1.62
C ARG A 24 -3.83 -5.13 -2.97
N ARG A 25 -5.04 -5.30 -3.50
CA ARG A 25 -5.44 -4.72 -4.79
C ARG A 25 -5.52 -3.20 -4.73
N ALA A 26 -6.09 -2.64 -3.67
CA ALA A 26 -6.12 -1.19 -3.43
C ALA A 26 -4.70 -0.66 -3.21
N CYS A 27 -3.90 -1.35 -2.40
CA CYS A 27 -2.51 -0.99 -2.15
C CYS A 27 -1.68 -0.93 -3.45
N ARG A 28 -1.82 -1.93 -4.34
CA ARG A 28 -1.15 -1.94 -5.65
C ARG A 28 -1.64 -0.81 -6.55
N ARG A 29 -2.94 -0.54 -6.58
CA ARG A 29 -3.51 0.53 -7.39
C ARG A 29 -2.95 1.89 -6.95
N HIS A 30 -2.98 2.18 -5.64
CA HIS A 30 -2.43 3.43 -5.11
C HIS A 30 -0.91 3.54 -5.33
N TYR A 31 -0.17 2.43 -5.27
CA TYR A 31 1.26 2.42 -5.59
C TYR A 31 1.51 2.85 -7.04
N LEU A 32 0.78 2.26 -7.99
CA LEU A 32 0.92 2.59 -9.41
C LEU A 32 0.41 3.99 -9.76
N GLU A 33 -0.58 4.48 -9.01
CA GLU A 33 -1.12 5.84 -9.14
C GLU A 33 -0.24 6.89 -8.44
N GLY A 34 0.79 6.49 -7.69
CA GLY A 34 1.64 7.41 -6.92
C GLY A 34 0.94 8.03 -5.70
N THR A 35 -0.20 7.48 -5.27
CA THR A 35 -1.04 7.99 -4.18
C THR A 35 -0.93 7.17 -2.89
N LEU A 36 -0.12 6.11 -2.87
CA LEU A 36 0.03 5.24 -1.70
C LEU A 36 0.72 5.98 -0.55
N GLY A 37 0.01 6.11 0.57
CA GLY A 37 0.49 6.83 1.75
C GLY A 37 0.43 8.36 1.64
N VAL A 38 -0.24 8.88 0.60
CA VAL A 38 -0.58 10.30 0.50
C VAL A 38 -1.81 10.55 1.38
N HIS A 39 -1.55 11.08 2.57
CA HIS A 39 -2.54 11.57 3.54
C HIS A 39 -2.01 12.83 4.19
#